data_AF-A0A9E3WQ98-F1
#
_entry.id   AF-A0A9E3WQ98-F1
#
_cell.length_a   1.000
_cell.length_b   1.000
_cell.length_c   1.000
_cell.angle_alpha   90.00
_cell.angle_beta   90.00
_cell.angle_gamma   90.00
#
_symmetry.space_group_name_H-M   'P 1'
#
loop_
_entity.id
_entity.type
_entity.pdbx_description
1 polymer ?
#
loop_
_entity_poly.entity_id
_entity_poly.type
_entity_poly.pdbx_seq_one_letter_code
_entity_poly.pdbx_strand_id
1 'polypeptide(L)' 'MRVSSDDGVCTSCGGELEVVDADDATMTVECECGECYTVEPDAFGDGCMTYYVPFMAERQGGA' A
#
# COMPACT_ATOMS: atom_id res chain seq x y z
N MET A 1 1.38 -1.65 6.79
CA MET A 1 1.72 -2.90 6.05
C MET A 1 2.74 -2.57 4.97
N ARG A 2 3.94 -3.18 4.98
CA ARG A 2 5.02 -2.78 4.06
C ARG A 2 4.89 -3.44 2.69
N VAL A 3 5.07 -2.65 1.65
CA VAL A 3 5.13 -3.09 0.25
C VAL A 3 6.54 -3.59 -0.05
N SER A 4 6.66 -4.73 -0.73
CA SER A 4 7.97 -5.23 -1.16
C SER A 4 8.58 -4.31 -2.20
N SER A 5 9.88 -4.07 -2.10
CA SER A 5 10.62 -3.27 -3.10
C SER A 5 10.68 -3.90 -4.50
N ASP A 6 10.34 -5.19 -4.63
CA ASP A 6 10.17 -5.88 -5.91
C ASP A 6 8.82 -5.53 -6.60
N ASP A 7 7.77 -5.33 -5.79
CA ASP A 7 6.43 -4.91 -6.22
C ASP A 7 6.37 -3.41 -6.55
N GLY A 8 6.97 -2.59 -5.69
CA GLY A 8 6.91 -1.14 -5.84
C GLY A 8 7.80 -0.40 -4.89
N VAL A 9 8.39 0.68 -5.39
CA VAL A 9 9.25 1.60 -4.63
C VAL A 9 8.81 3.04 -4.82
N CYS A 10 9.20 3.90 -3.89
CA CYS A 10 8.96 5.32 -3.98
C CYS A 10 9.61 5.90 -5.25
N THR A 11 8.83 6.66 -6.01
CA THR A 11 9.30 7.23 -7.28
C THR A 11 10.35 8.34 -7.08
N SER A 12 10.32 9.02 -5.93
CA SER A 12 11.22 10.14 -5.63
C SER A 12 12.56 9.72 -5.04
N CYS A 13 12.57 8.72 -4.15
CA CYS A 13 13.79 8.30 -3.44
C CYS A 13 14.18 6.83 -3.66
N GLY A 14 13.32 6.00 -4.26
CA GLY A 14 13.52 4.56 -4.41
C GLY A 14 13.38 3.76 -3.11
N GLY A 15 12.89 4.39 -2.03
CA GLY A 15 12.68 3.76 -0.73
C GLY A 15 11.46 2.83 -0.68
N GLU A 16 11.37 2.08 0.41
CA GLU A 16 10.24 1.20 0.70
C GLU A 16 8.97 2.02 0.96
N LEU A 17 7.83 1.45 0.57
CA LEU A 17 6.50 2.02 0.74
C LEU A 17 5.73 1.24 1.80
N GLU A 18 4.90 1.93 2.56
CA GLU A 18 4.01 1.34 3.56
C GLU A 18 2.57 1.75 3.29
N VAL A 19 1.66 0.77 3.24
CA VAL A 19 0.22 1.01 3.21
C VAL A 19 -0.19 1.55 4.58
N VAL A 20 -0.68 2.79 4.55
CA VAL A 20 -1.13 3.54 5.73
C VAL A 20 -2.65 3.68 5.76
N ASP A 21 -3.32 3.64 4.61
CA ASP A 21 -4.77 3.64 4.50
C ASP A 21 -5.23 2.90 3.24
N ALA A 22 -6.45 2.39 3.22
CA ALA A 22 -7.07 1.81 2.04
C ALA A 22 -8.60 1.87 2.15
N ASP A 23 -9.25 2.23 1.04
CA ASP A 23 -10.69 2.34 0.84
C ASP A 23 -11.15 1.38 -0.26
N ASP A 24 -12.47 1.21 -0.43
CA ASP A 24 -13.09 0.28 -1.40
C ASP A 24 -12.57 0.42 -2.85
N ALA A 25 -12.01 1.58 -3.21
CA ALA A 25 -11.51 1.88 -4.55
C ALA A 25 -10.03 2.27 -4.63
N THR A 26 -9.37 2.59 -3.51
CA THR A 26 -8.01 3.19 -3.52
C THR A 26 -7.19 2.78 -2.32
N MET A 27 -5.86 2.78 -2.47
CA MET A 27 -4.92 2.48 -1.40
C MET A 27 -3.92 3.64 -1.23
N THR A 28 -3.69 4.07 0.00
CA THR A 28 -2.74 5.13 0.33
C THR A 28 -1.45 4.53 0.87
N VAL A 29 -0.34 4.85 0.20
CA VAL A 29 1.00 4.41 0.57
C VAL A 29 1.86 5.60 0.96
N GLU A 30 2.66 5.44 2.00
CA GLU A 30 3.61 6.42 2.49
C GLU A 30 5.02 5.85 2.43
N CYS A 31 5.97 6.66 1.97
CA CYS A 31 7.39 6.34 1.98
C CYS A 31 8.07 6.94 3.21
N GLU A 32 9.14 6.30 3.67
CA GLU A 32 10.00 6.83 4.75
C GLU A 32 10.63 8.20 4.45
N CYS A 33 10.70 8.61 3.17
CA CYS A 33 11.13 9.96 2.82
C CYS A 33 10.09 11.05 3.12
N GLY A 34 8.89 10.67 3.59
CA GLY A 34 7.77 11.55 3.89
C GLY A 34 6.87 11.83 2.69
N GLU A 35 6.98 11.05 1.62
CA GLU A 35 6.15 11.21 0.44
C GLU A 35 5.00 10.21 0.46
N CYS A 36 3.80 10.67 0.11
CA CYS A 36 2.58 9.88 0.19
C CYS A 36 1.83 9.90 -1.15
N TYR A 37 1.28 8.75 -1.53
CA TYR A 37 0.60 8.56 -2.80
C TYR A 37 -0.67 7.75 -2.62
N THR A 38 -1.70 8.12 -3.38
CA THR A 38 -2.90 7.31 -3.52
C THR A 38 -2.80 6.54 -4.83
N VAL A 39 -2.84 5.22 -4.72
CA VAL A 39 -2.69 4.28 -5.82
C VAL A 39 -3.91 3.39 -5.92
N GLU A 40 -4.11 2.77 -7.07
CA GLU A 40 -5.11 1.72 -7.21
C GLU A 40 -4.73 0.51 -6.34
N PRO A 41 -5.70 -0.27 -5.82
CA PRO A 41 -5.40 -1.45 -5.00
C PRO A 41 -4.58 -2.51 -5.76
N ASP A 42 -4.63 -2.49 -7.10
CA ASP A 42 -3.83 -3.34 -7.99
C ASP A 42 -2.56 -2.65 -8.52
N ALA A 43 -2.22 -1.45 -8.04
CA ALA A 43 -1.13 -0.66 -8.64
C ALA A 43 0.26 -1.35 -8.57
N PHE A 44 0.43 -2.30 -7.66
CA PHE A 44 1.64 -3.11 -7.53
C PHE A 44 1.65 -4.36 -8.42
N GLY A 45 0.55 -4.64 -9.15
CA GLY A 45 0.46 -5.80 -10.05
C GLY A 45 0.28 -7.14 -9.34
N ASP A 46 -0.10 -7.09 -8.07
CA ASP A 46 -0.24 -8.24 -7.18
C ASP A 46 -1.66 -8.89 -7.22
N GLY A 47 -2.59 -8.33 -7.99
CA GLY A 47 -3.96 -8.81 -8.05
C GLY A 47 -4.81 -8.38 -6.84
N CYS A 48 -4.41 -7.31 -6.15
CA CYS A 48 -5.00 -6.81 -4.89
C CYS A 48 -4.91 -7.78 -3.68
N MET A 49 -4.16 -8.88 -3.73
CA MET A 49 -4.30 -9.97 -2.73
C MET A 49 -3.32 -9.88 -1.56
N THR A 50 -2.14 -9.32 -1.76
CA THR A 50 -1.02 -9.34 -0.81
C THR A 50 -1.03 -8.14 0.11
N TYR A 51 -1.52 -6.98 -0.36
CA TYR A 51 -1.51 -5.75 0.43
C TYR A 51 -2.93 -5.27 0.79
N TYR A 52 -3.78 -5.08 -0.22
CA TYR A 52 -5.11 -4.49 -0.03
C TYR A 52 -6.06 -5.37 0.80
N VAL A 53 -6.22 -6.65 0.43
CA VAL A 53 -7.10 -7.60 1.13
C VAL A 53 -6.73 -7.77 2.62
N PRO A 54 -5.47 -8.08 2.98
CA PRO A 54 -5.11 -8.26 4.38
C PRO A 54 -5.19 -6.94 5.17
N PHE A 55 -4.82 -5.80 4.59
CA PHE A 55 -4.98 -4.49 5.25
C PHE A 55 -6.45 -4.18 5.55
N MET A 56 -7.36 -4.44 4.60
CA MET A 56 -8.81 -4.29 4.81
C MET A 56 -9.36 -5.26 5.86
N ALA A 57 -8.86 -6.50 5.88
CA ALA A 57 -9.25 -7.48 6.89
C ALA A 57 -8.82 -7.03 8.30
N GLU A 58 -7.65 -6.42 8.45
CA GLU A 58 -7.18 -5.84 9.70
C GLU A 58 -8.03 -4.61 10.11
N ARG A 59 -8.35 -3.72 9.17
CA ARG A 59 -9.15 -2.51 9.41
C ARG A 59 -10.59 -2.84 9.80
N GLN A 60 -11.20 -3.84 9.18
CA GLN A 60 -12.58 -4.26 9.42
C GLN A 60 -12.70 -5.23 10.61
N GLY A 61 -11.60 -5.87 11.00
CA GLY A 61 -11.50 -6.83 12.10
C GLY A 61 -11.22 -6.22 13.48
N GLY A 62 -11.41 -4.91 13.67
CA GLY A 62 -11.35 -4.27 14.99
C GLY A 62 -12.42 -4.82 15.95
N ALA A 63 -12.06 -5.85 16.72
CA ALA A 63 -12.85 -6.46 17.79
C ALA A 63 -12.80 -5.65 19.10
#